data_AF-A0A0B1SVD6-F1
#
_entry.id   AF-A0A0B1SVD6-F1
#
_cell.length_a   1.000
_cell.length_b   1.000
_cell.length_c   1.000
_cell.angle_alpha   90.00
_cell.angle_beta   90.00
_cell.angle_gamma   90.00
#
_symmetry.space_group_name_H-M   'P 1'
#
loop_
_entity.id
_entity.type
_entity.pdbx_description
1 polymer ?
#
loop_
_entity_poly.entity_id
_entity_poly.type
_entity_poly.pdbx_seq_one_letter_code
_entity_poly.pdbx_strand_id
1 'polypeptide(L)'
;MGNQLYHLITGYGIARTLNRTHYFSIRHNCMPPVVEYLRQLTNIFPRLHSTFVISPYEAEEAIVEFSASCCDYVNPLRLSNRNEDYLLLNMTFGQHPKYFEDYLADVRSILEFSDETIAQGSELLKGWKM
;
A
#
# COMPACT_ATOMS: atom_id res chain seq x y z
N MET A 1 -6.63 -0.70 -10.60
CA MET A 1 -6.52 -1.38 -9.30
C MET A 1 -5.14 -2.03 -9.09
N GLY A 2 -4.63 -2.83 -10.03
CA GLY A 2 -3.33 -3.52 -9.86
C GLY A 2 -2.17 -2.60 -9.47
N ASN A 3 -2.00 -1.46 -10.15
CA ASN A 3 -0.94 -0.51 -9.82
C ASN A 3 -1.10 0.08 -8.40
N GLN A 4 -2.32 0.48 -8.02
CA GLN A 4 -2.60 1.00 -6.67
C GLN A 4 -2.31 -0.04 -5.59
N LEU A 5 -2.74 -1.28 -5.81
CA LEU A 5 -2.51 -2.39 -4.90
C LEU A 5 -1.01 -2.67 -4.75
N TYR A 6 -0.28 -2.64 -5.86
CA TYR A 6 1.17 -2.82 -5.84
C TYR A 6 1.86 -1.75 -4.99
N HIS A 7 1.50 -0.47 -5.16
CA HIS A 7 2.04 0.62 -4.35
C HIS A 7 1.73 0.44 -2.85
N LEU A 8 0.51 0.03 -2.52
CA LEU A 8 0.08 -0.27 -1.15
C LEU A 8 0.92 -1.37 -0.50
N ILE A 9 1.07 -2.49 -1.19
CA ILE A 9 1.82 -3.65 -0.70
C ILE A 9 3.32 -3.34 -0.62
N THR A 10 3.85 -2.56 -1.56
CA THR A 10 5.22 -2.06 -1.50
C THR A 10 5.42 -1.18 -0.28
N GLY A 11 4.52 -0.23 -0.02
CA GLY A 11 4.57 0.62 1.16
C GLY A 11 4.48 -0.18 2.46
N TYR A 12 3.61 -1.20 2.50
CA TYR A 12 3.52 -2.15 3.61
C TYR A 12 4.86 -2.87 3.87
N GLY A 13 5.46 -3.47 2.84
CA GLY A 13 6.71 -4.22 2.99
C GLY A 13 7.90 -3.33 3.40
N ILE A 14 7.99 -2.11 2.86
CA ILE A 14 8.97 -1.11 3.29
C ILE A 14 8.77 -0.75 4.77
N ALA A 15 7.53 -0.47 5.17
CA ALA A 15 7.21 -0.09 6.54
C ALA A 15 7.55 -1.21 7.53
N ARG A 16 7.20 -2.46 7.21
CA ARG A 16 7.56 -3.65 8.02
C ARG A 16 9.06 -3.81 8.14
N THR A 17 9.80 -3.65 7.05
CA THR A 17 11.27 -3.72 7.04
C THR A 17 11.91 -2.66 7.93
N LEU A 18 11.31 -1.47 8.01
CA LEU A 18 11.76 -0.37 8.85
C LEU A 18 11.22 -0.41 10.29
N ASN A 19 10.41 -1.42 10.64
CA ASN A 19 9.64 -1.45 11.88
C ASN A 19 8.83 -0.16 12.12
N ARG A 20 8.21 0.34 11.04
CA ARG A 20 7.36 1.54 11.00
C ARG A 20 5.95 1.18 10.53
N THR A 21 5.02 2.12 10.68
CA THR A 21 3.66 2.01 10.16
C THR A 21 3.56 2.72 8.80
N HIS A 22 3.01 2.06 7.79
CA HIS A 22 2.74 2.68 6.50
C HIS A 22 1.66 3.74 6.65
N TYR A 23 1.81 4.90 6.03
CA TYR A 23 0.83 5.98 6.12
C TYR A 23 0.52 6.62 4.77
N PHE A 24 -0.67 7.19 4.66
CA PHE A 24 -1.08 8.05 3.56
C PHE A 24 -1.04 9.52 3.97
N SER A 25 -0.32 10.33 3.20
CA SER A 25 -0.25 11.77 3.38
C SER A 25 -1.55 12.44 2.94
N ILE A 26 -2.13 13.28 3.80
CA ILE A 26 -3.21 14.19 3.43
C ILE A 26 -2.64 15.59 3.20
N ARG A 27 -2.73 16.05 1.95
CA ARG A 27 -2.44 17.44 1.54
C ARG A 27 -3.65 18.04 0.83
N HIS A 28 -3.75 19.38 0.85
CA HIS A 28 -4.88 20.21 0.39
C HIS A 28 -5.56 19.79 -0.95
N ASN A 29 -4.85 19.12 -1.87
CA ASN A 29 -5.34 18.79 -3.22
C ASN A 29 -5.42 17.28 -3.57
N CYS A 30 -5.20 16.36 -2.62
CA CYS A 30 -5.08 14.92 -2.93
C CYS A 30 -6.28 14.07 -2.45
N MET A 31 -7.21 14.67 -1.71
CA MET A 31 -8.18 13.91 -0.89
C MET A 31 -9.26 13.14 -1.68
N PRO A 32 -10.04 13.74 -2.60
CA PRO A 32 -11.24 13.06 -3.08
C PRO A 32 -10.98 11.77 -3.87
N PRO A 33 -10.03 11.73 -4.84
CA PRO A 33 -9.77 10.51 -5.60
C PRO A 33 -9.12 9.41 -4.74
N VAL A 34 -8.12 9.74 -3.92
CA VAL A 34 -7.36 8.75 -3.13
C VAL A 34 -8.25 8.08 -2.09
N VAL A 35 -9.09 8.85 -1.40
CA VAL A 35 -10.01 8.31 -0.39
C VAL A 35 -11.01 7.34 -1.01
N GLU A 36 -11.57 7.67 -2.17
CA GLU A 36 -12.52 6.78 -2.84
C GLU A 36 -11.86 5.47 -3.29
N TYR A 37 -10.62 5.54 -3.81
CA TYR A 37 -9.87 4.33 -4.15
C TYR A 37 -9.57 3.46 -2.93
N LEU A 38 -9.14 4.08 -1.82
CA LEU A 38 -8.90 3.34 -0.58
C LEU A 38 -10.18 2.68 -0.08
N ARG A 39 -11.31 3.39 -0.10
CA ARG A 39 -12.63 2.86 0.27
C ARG A 39 -13.00 1.62 -0.57
N GLN A 40 -12.84 1.70 -1.88
CA GLN A 40 -13.12 0.56 -2.78
C GLN A 40 -12.19 -0.62 -2.48
N LEU A 41 -10.89 -0.36 -2.30
CA LEU A 41 -9.92 -1.41 -2.00
C LEU A 41 -10.18 -2.06 -0.64
N THR A 42 -10.58 -1.30 0.37
CA THR A 42 -10.93 -1.87 1.69
C THR A 42 -12.24 -2.63 1.67
N ASN A 43 -13.18 -2.31 0.78
CA ASN A 43 -14.39 -3.12 0.61
C ASN A 43 -14.08 -4.47 -0.05
N ILE A 44 -13.14 -4.47 -0.99
CA ILE A 44 -12.72 -5.67 -1.74
C ILE A 44 -11.78 -6.54 -0.88
N PHE A 45 -10.86 -5.91 -0.15
CA PHE A 45 -9.86 -6.55 0.71
C PHE A 45 -9.96 -5.97 2.13
N PRO A 46 -10.86 -6.49 2.99
CA PRO A 46 -11.15 -5.89 4.30
C PRO A 46 -9.93 -5.74 5.21
N ARG A 47 -9.01 -6.71 5.15
CA ARG A 47 -7.80 -6.71 6.00
C ARG A 47 -6.80 -5.62 5.60
N LEU A 48 -6.85 -5.11 4.37
CA LEU A 48 -6.01 -4.03 3.89
C LEU A 48 -6.12 -2.76 4.73
N HIS A 49 -7.30 -2.46 5.30
CA HIS A 49 -7.49 -1.29 6.15
C HIS A 49 -6.56 -1.29 7.39
N SER A 50 -6.16 -2.47 7.87
CA SER A 50 -5.29 -2.60 9.05
C SER A 50 -3.80 -2.36 8.77
N THR A 51 -3.41 -2.20 7.49
CA THR A 51 -2.00 -2.16 7.09
C THR A 51 -1.45 -0.75 6.94
N PHE A 52 -2.30 0.27 7.07
CA PHE A 52 -1.91 1.67 6.92
C PHE A 52 -2.70 2.58 7.85
N VAL A 53 -2.16 3.77 8.08
CA VAL A 53 -2.87 4.88 8.74
C VAL A 53 -2.95 6.08 7.80
N ILE A 54 -3.74 7.06 8.17
CA ILE A 54 -3.83 8.34 7.49
C ILE A 54 -3.11 9.36 8.37
N SER A 55 -2.20 10.16 7.81
CA SER A 55 -1.49 11.18 8.59
C SER A 55 -2.44 12.25 9.11
N PRO A 56 -2.08 12.96 10.19
CA PRO A 56 -2.68 14.25 10.49
C PRO A 56 -2.63 15.19 9.27
N TYR A 57 -3.58 16.13 9.24
CA TYR A 57 -3.63 17.15 8.21
C TYR A 57 -2.37 18.02 8.24
N GLU A 58 -1.68 18.14 7.11
CA GLU A 58 -0.43 18.92 6.99
C GLU A 58 0.65 18.53 8.02
N ALA A 59 0.78 17.23 8.28
CA ALA A 59 1.88 16.70 9.09
C ALA A 59 3.23 17.16 8.53
N GLU A 60 4.20 17.43 9.43
CA GLU A 60 5.57 17.73 9.03
C GLU A 60 6.23 16.45 8.50
N GLU A 61 6.51 16.44 7.20
CA GLU A 61 7.02 15.27 6.49
C GLU A 61 8.44 15.50 6.00
N ALA A 62 9.35 14.60 6.36
CA ALA A 62 10.66 14.57 5.77
C ALA A 62 10.60 13.84 4.42
N ILE A 63 10.78 14.58 3.34
CA ILE A 63 10.81 14.04 1.98
C ILE A 63 12.14 13.29 1.79
N VAL A 64 12.05 12.02 1.41
CA VAL A 64 13.21 11.19 1.13
C VAL A 64 13.17 10.76 -0.33
N GLU A 65 14.22 11.11 -1.07
CA GLU A 65 14.48 10.48 -2.36
C GLU A 65 14.71 9.00 -2.13
N PHE A 66 13.83 8.15 -2.65
CA PHE A 66 13.90 6.71 -2.42
C PHE A 66 14.49 6.00 -3.63
N SER A 67 13.79 6.02 -4.77
CA SER A 67 14.29 5.49 -6.03
C SER A 67 14.35 6.58 -7.11
N ALA A 68 15.45 6.61 -7.87
CA ALA A 68 15.69 7.58 -8.94
C ALA A 68 15.20 7.08 -10.32
N SER A 69 15.03 5.78 -10.49
CA SER A 69 14.67 5.12 -11.76
C SER A 69 13.76 3.94 -11.52
N CYS A 70 12.89 3.63 -12.50
CA CYS A 70 12.04 2.46 -12.36
C CYS A 70 12.87 1.22 -12.10
N CYS A 71 12.34 0.46 -11.16
CA CYS A 71 12.56 -0.95 -11.03
C CYS A 71 13.90 -1.30 -10.38
N ASP A 72 14.63 -0.31 -9.85
CA ASP A 72 15.76 -0.54 -8.97
C ASP A 72 15.30 -0.92 -7.55
N TYR A 73 15.97 -1.93 -6.99
CA TYR A 73 15.81 -2.26 -5.58
C TYR A 73 16.74 -1.40 -4.73
N VAL A 74 16.14 -0.55 -3.89
CA VAL A 74 16.84 0.25 -2.90
C VAL A 74 16.55 -0.34 -1.54
N ASN A 75 17.57 -0.86 -0.84
CA ASN A 75 17.35 -1.47 0.48
C ASN A 75 16.72 -0.46 1.45
N PRO A 76 15.49 -0.70 1.97
CA PRO A 76 14.83 0.21 2.90
C PRO A 76 15.65 0.48 4.16
N LEU A 77 16.43 -0.50 4.64
CA LEU A 77 17.22 -0.40 5.86
C LEU A 77 18.24 0.75 5.87
N ARG A 78 18.57 1.35 4.71
CA ARG A 78 19.34 2.60 4.67
C ARG A 78 18.69 3.76 5.44
N LEU A 79 17.38 3.66 5.69
CA LEU A 79 16.58 4.64 6.43
C LEU A 79 16.37 4.25 7.91
N SER A 80 17.00 3.18 8.41
CA SER A 80 16.78 2.69 9.78
C SER A 80 17.13 3.71 10.87
N ASN A 81 18.08 4.61 10.59
CA ASN A 81 18.58 5.61 11.54
C ASN A 81 17.86 6.96 11.41
N ARG A 82 16.81 7.04 10.58
CA ARG A 82 15.97 8.22 10.44
C ARG A 82 15.02 8.27 11.63
N ASN A 83 14.91 9.43 12.27
CA ASN A 83 14.11 9.61 13.49
C ASN A 83 12.86 10.46 13.27
N GLU A 84 12.64 10.95 12.04
CA GLU A 84 11.43 11.71 11.72
C GLU A 84 10.19 10.83 11.84
N ASP A 85 9.11 11.40 12.37
CA ASP A 85 7.84 10.69 12.57
C ASP A 85 7.23 10.27 11.23
N TYR A 86 7.24 11.19 10.25
CA TYR A 86 6.71 10.97 8.91
C TYR A 86 7.82 11.04 7.86
N LEU A 87 8.09 9.90 7.22
CA LEU A 87 9.00 9.80 6.09
C LEU A 87 8.18 9.69 4.80
N LEU A 88 8.14 10.78 4.04
CA LEU A 88 7.46 10.79 2.75
C LEU A 88 8.42 10.30 1.67
N LEU A 89 8.25 9.04 1.27
CA LEU A 89 9.09 8.41 0.26
C LEU A 89 8.60 8.80 -1.14
N ASN A 90 9.51 9.26 -2.00
CA ASN A 90 9.20 9.37 -3.42
C ASN A 90 9.14 7.97 -4.05
N MET A 91 7.93 7.40 -4.07
CA MET A 91 7.64 6.04 -4.55
C MET A 91 7.29 5.97 -6.03
N THR A 92 7.50 7.04 -6.81
CA THR A 92 7.19 7.09 -8.25
C THR A 92 7.75 5.88 -9.01
N PHE A 93 8.91 5.38 -8.57
CA PHE A 93 9.62 4.26 -9.18
C PHE A 93 9.73 3.00 -8.29
N GLY A 94 9.04 2.97 -7.15
CA GLY A 94 9.07 1.87 -6.19
C GLY A 94 8.26 0.66 -6.66
N GLN A 95 8.70 0.01 -7.73
CA GLN A 95 7.99 -1.11 -8.39
C GLN A 95 8.75 -2.45 -8.34
N HIS A 96 9.67 -2.63 -7.38
CA HIS A 96 10.47 -3.85 -7.28
C HIS A 96 9.86 -4.84 -6.25
N PRO A 97 9.58 -6.11 -6.61
CA PRO A 97 8.85 -7.04 -5.71
C PRO A 97 9.59 -7.39 -4.41
N LYS A 98 10.93 -7.34 -4.40
CA LYS A 98 11.76 -7.46 -3.17
C LYS A 98 11.32 -6.59 -1.99
N TYR A 99 10.60 -5.50 -2.21
CA TYR A 99 10.07 -4.71 -1.10
C TYR A 99 9.08 -5.47 -0.23
N PHE A 100 8.40 -6.49 -0.76
CA PHE A 100 7.38 -7.26 -0.04
C PHE A 100 7.52 -8.78 -0.17
N GLU A 101 8.55 -9.27 -0.87
CA GLU A 101 8.78 -10.71 -1.12
C GLU A 101 8.89 -11.52 0.19
N ASP A 102 9.60 -10.98 1.18
CA ASP A 102 9.74 -11.61 2.50
C ASP A 102 8.42 -11.64 3.30
N TYR A 103 7.42 -10.85 2.89
CA TYR A 103 6.12 -10.73 3.53
C TYR A 103 4.99 -11.34 2.70
N LEU A 104 5.28 -12.19 1.70
CA LEU A 104 4.26 -12.73 0.79
C LEU A 104 3.12 -13.47 1.50
N ALA A 105 3.39 -14.13 2.64
CA ALA A 105 2.35 -14.77 3.44
C ALA A 105 1.36 -13.74 4.00
N ASP A 106 1.88 -12.66 4.60
CA ASP A 106 1.07 -11.55 5.12
C ASP A 106 0.30 -10.88 3.98
N VAL A 107 0.97 -10.60 2.85
CA VAL A 107 0.35 -10.00 1.66
C VAL A 107 -0.81 -10.85 1.15
N ARG A 108 -0.67 -12.17 1.08
CA ARG A 108 -1.78 -13.06 0.67
C ARG A 108 -2.95 -12.96 1.62
N SER A 109 -2.71 -12.90 2.93
CA SER A 109 -3.79 -12.74 3.91
C SER A 109 -4.44 -11.36 3.80
N ILE A 110 -3.64 -10.29 3.69
CA ILE A 110 -4.11 -8.91 3.50
C ILE A 110 -5.03 -8.80 2.28
N LEU A 111 -4.71 -9.52 1.21
CA LEU A 111 -5.42 -9.53 -0.07
C LEU A 111 -6.49 -10.62 -0.18
N GLU A 112 -6.93 -11.18 0.94
CA GLU A 112 -8.15 -12.00 0.97
C GLU A 112 -9.37 -11.15 0.60
N PHE A 113 -10.14 -11.64 -0.37
CA PHE A 113 -11.38 -10.98 -0.78
C PHE A 113 -12.40 -10.98 0.34
N SER A 114 -13.25 -9.95 0.40
CA SER A 114 -14.42 -9.93 1.26
C SER A 114 -15.42 -11.02 0.87
N ASP A 115 -16.19 -11.50 1.85
CA ASP A 115 -17.28 -12.47 1.62
C ASP A 115 -18.26 -11.97 0.55
N GLU A 116 -18.56 -10.66 0.55
CA GLU A 116 -19.40 -10.03 -0.46
C GLU A 116 -18.78 -10.13 -1.86
N THR A 117 -17.49 -9.81 -2.01
CA THR A 117 -16.78 -9.93 -3.29
C THR A 117 -16.74 -11.38 -3.78
N ILE A 118 -16.52 -12.33 -2.87
CA ILE A 118 -16.53 -13.77 -3.18
C ILE A 118 -17.92 -14.21 -3.65
N ALA A 119 -18.98 -13.78 -2.98
CA ALA A 119 -20.35 -14.12 -3.33
C ALA A 119 -20.72 -13.56 -4.72
N GLN A 120 -20.44 -12.28 -4.97
CA GLN A 120 -20.69 -11.64 -6.27
C GLN A 120 -19.90 -12.32 -7.40
N GLY A 121 -18.62 -12.62 -7.17
CA GLY A 121 -17.79 -13.34 -8.13
C GLY A 121 -18.31 -14.75 -8.41
N SER A 122 -18.78 -15.46 -7.38
CA SER A 122 -19.32 -16.80 -7.51
C SER A 122 -20.60 -16.84 -8.36
N GLU A 123 -21.50 -15.87 -8.19
CA GLU A 123 -22.71 -15.76 -9.02
C GLU A 123 -22.39 -15.46 -10.48
N LEU A 124 -21.43 -14.57 -10.75
CA LEU A 124 -20.97 -14.30 -12.12
C LEU A 124 -20.40 -15.55 -12.79
N LEU A 125 -19.56 -16.31 -12.07
CA LEU A 125 -18.97 -17.55 -12.58
C LEU A 125 -20.01 -18.65 -12.84
N LYS A 126 -21.08 -18.73 -12.03
CA LYS A 126 -22.21 -19.62 -12.30
C LYS A 126 -22.90 -19.26 -13.61
N GLY A 127 -23.10 -17.97 -13.87
CA GLY A 127 -23.65 -17.47 -15.15
C GLY A 127 -22.74 -17.69 -16.36
N TRP A 128 -21.45 -17.96 -16.15
CA TRP A 128 -20.47 -18.22 -17.22
C TRP A 128 -20.25 -19.72 -17.50
N LYS A 129 -20.73 -20.61 -16.64
CA LYS A 129 -20.86 -22.02 -17.01
C LYS A 129 -21.99 -22.15 -18.04
N MET A 130 -21.60 -22.18 -19.32
CA MET A 130 -22.39 -22.81 -20.40
C MET A 130 -22.62 -24.28 -20.06
#